data_AF-A0A1H8ACU0-F1
#
_entry.id   AF-A0A1H8ACU0-F1
#
_cell.length_a   1.000
_cell.length_b   1.000
_cell.length_c   1.000
_cell.angle_alpha   90.00
_cell.angle_beta   90.00
_cell.angle_gamma   90.00
#
_symmetry.space_group_name_H-M   'P 1'
#
loop_
_entity.id
_entity.type
_entity.pdbx_description
1 polymer ?
#
loop_
_entity_poly.entity_id
_entity_poly.type
_entity_poly.pdbx_seq_one_letter_code
_entity_poly.pdbx_strand_id
1 'polypeptide(L)'
;MEIKTLEELQAPDERTLVFSPLGLGGKMRPQDAADFQQRVVARAQLADDVAETTRAKFEQLRAAYVRGVLCYELFTLVEDQAQLALEQALRDRFAARYLGQDVEVRDRRGRVHRIAMASYPAFFERFRELKGVEIRTGAPADWVRFNGMLGGLLSWARHEGLLRGQRNRTLEPVLQDMRNHVAHGSYGLSTPVDAARTLSDLAEIINHLWGHPTPGGRLYPAPVERGVVALGWSKSGDRICAARAEDLTAEGEDDELTWLVIRAVYDDPGLMEYDARHATTRFPAQYLWGPGPRAEAAAWLALDRPEPDQRDHLDQVVLVRSVDGEVGLPMYPAIAAGLPAGEQAGTWYAVRVDRPLDALGHVRALAAGGPGHRADGECRGCPAETLAVGDITAVLQAAGRAGAAVAAVEVPDVRTPFAERYTRR
;
A
#
# COMPACT_ATOMS: atom_id res chain seq x y z
N MET A 1 2.39 -4.45 -47.26
CA MET A 1 2.72 -5.46 -46.24
C MET A 1 3.42 -6.59 -46.96
N GLU A 2 4.70 -6.83 -46.65
CA GLU A 2 5.41 -8.00 -47.16
C GLU A 2 4.98 -9.23 -46.35
N ILE A 3 4.74 -10.35 -47.03
CA ILE A 3 4.35 -11.61 -46.39
C ILE A 3 5.62 -12.28 -45.86
N LYS A 4 5.69 -12.44 -44.54
CA LYS A 4 6.79 -13.15 -43.87
C LYS A 4 6.59 -14.67 -43.93
N THR A 5 7.67 -15.40 -44.04
CA THR A 5 7.73 -16.86 -43.85
C THR A 5 7.52 -17.23 -42.38
N LEU A 6 7.22 -18.51 -42.10
CA LEU A 6 7.09 -18.99 -40.72
C LEU A 6 8.40 -18.85 -39.94
N GLU A 7 9.55 -19.10 -40.58
CA GLU A 7 10.87 -18.95 -39.97
C GLU A 7 11.13 -17.50 -39.54
N GLU A 8 10.80 -16.52 -40.39
CA GLU A 8 10.91 -15.10 -40.05
C GLU A 8 9.96 -14.66 -38.94
N LEU A 9 8.80 -15.32 -38.78
CA LEU A 9 7.86 -15.08 -37.68
C LEU A 9 8.32 -15.70 -36.36
N GLN A 10 9.19 -16.72 -36.41
CA GLN A 10 9.76 -17.39 -35.23
C GLN A 10 11.11 -16.79 -34.82
N ALA A 11 11.71 -15.94 -35.65
CA ALA A 11 12.92 -15.23 -35.32
C ALA A 11 12.68 -14.26 -34.15
N PRO A 12 13.59 -14.19 -33.17
CA PRO A 12 13.48 -13.25 -32.06
C PRO A 12 13.64 -11.82 -32.56
N ASP A 13 12.89 -10.89 -31.95
CA ASP A 13 13.08 -9.47 -32.16
C ASP A 13 14.36 -9.03 -31.45
N GLU A 14 15.33 -8.50 -32.20
CA GLU A 14 16.63 -8.10 -31.65
C GLU A 14 16.51 -7.07 -30.53
N ARG A 15 15.47 -6.21 -30.55
CA ARG A 15 15.22 -5.21 -29.52
C ARG A 15 14.93 -5.83 -28.17
N THR A 16 14.36 -7.03 -28.14
CA THR A 16 14.04 -7.72 -26.89
C THR A 16 15.29 -8.33 -26.23
N LEU A 17 16.32 -8.67 -27.02
CA LEU A 17 17.49 -9.39 -26.53
C LEU A 17 18.42 -8.57 -25.63
N VAL A 18 18.30 -7.25 -25.60
CA VAL A 18 19.14 -6.37 -24.77
C VAL A 18 18.61 -6.18 -23.34
N PHE A 19 17.43 -6.75 -23.03
CA PHE A 19 16.81 -6.67 -21.69
C PHE A 19 17.19 -7.88 -20.85
N SER A 20 18.14 -7.68 -19.93
CA SER A 20 18.69 -8.73 -19.07
C SER A 20 18.27 -8.56 -17.60
N PRO A 21 18.52 -9.57 -16.73
CA PRO A 21 18.31 -9.44 -15.29
C PRO A 21 19.08 -8.28 -14.63
N LEU A 22 20.17 -7.81 -15.25
CA LEU A 22 20.99 -6.69 -14.77
C LEU A 22 20.55 -5.33 -15.36
N GLY A 23 19.42 -5.30 -16.08
CA GLY A 23 18.93 -4.14 -16.80
C GLY A 23 19.30 -4.16 -18.28
N LEU A 24 19.34 -2.96 -18.88
CA LEU A 24 19.67 -2.76 -20.28
C LEU A 24 21.16 -3.04 -20.51
N GLY A 25 21.49 -4.06 -21.32
CA GLY A 25 22.87 -4.52 -21.46
C GLY A 25 23.08 -5.53 -22.59
N GLY A 26 24.17 -6.30 -22.53
CA GLY A 26 24.60 -7.22 -23.57
C GLY A 26 23.49 -8.14 -24.09
N LYS A 27 23.51 -8.42 -25.40
CA LYS A 27 22.51 -9.27 -26.07
C LYS A 27 22.47 -10.66 -25.44
N MET A 28 21.30 -11.05 -24.91
CA MET A 28 21.02 -12.41 -24.45
C MET A 28 20.87 -13.36 -25.64
N ARG A 29 21.14 -14.64 -25.41
CA ARG A 29 20.73 -15.69 -26.36
C ARG A 29 19.19 -15.72 -26.40
N PRO A 30 18.56 -15.96 -27.56
CA PRO A 30 17.11 -15.96 -27.68
C PRO A 30 16.37 -16.85 -26.67
N GLN A 31 16.92 -18.04 -26.40
CA GLN A 31 16.35 -18.98 -25.42
C GLN A 31 16.43 -18.42 -23.99
N ASP A 32 17.55 -17.80 -23.62
CA ASP A 32 17.71 -17.20 -22.29
C ASP A 32 16.77 -15.99 -22.12
N ALA A 33 16.57 -15.20 -23.19
CA ALA A 33 15.62 -14.09 -23.19
C ALA A 33 14.19 -14.61 -22.98
N ALA A 34 13.79 -15.67 -23.68
CA ALA A 34 12.48 -16.30 -23.51
C ALA A 34 12.27 -16.88 -22.10
N ASP A 35 13.26 -17.58 -21.53
CA ASP A 35 13.20 -18.09 -20.16
C ASP A 35 13.11 -16.94 -19.15
N PHE A 36 13.92 -15.90 -19.32
CA PHE A 36 13.90 -14.73 -18.46
C PHE A 36 12.53 -14.04 -18.47
N GLN A 37 11.97 -13.71 -19.64
CA GLN A 37 10.66 -13.05 -19.73
C GLN A 37 9.54 -13.90 -19.13
N GLN A 38 9.58 -15.23 -19.27
CA GLN A 38 8.62 -16.13 -18.61
C GLN A 38 8.72 -16.07 -17.09
N ARG A 39 9.94 -16.12 -16.54
CA ARG A 39 10.17 -16.04 -15.09
C ARG A 39 9.72 -14.70 -14.50
N VAL A 40 9.90 -13.61 -15.24
CA VAL A 40 9.47 -12.26 -14.84
C VAL A 40 7.96 -12.24 -14.57
N VAL A 41 7.13 -12.78 -15.46
CA VAL A 41 5.66 -12.79 -15.30
C VAL A 41 5.10 -14.04 -14.62
N ALA A 42 5.95 -15.03 -14.29
CA ALA A 42 5.52 -16.24 -13.58
C ALA A 42 4.98 -15.95 -12.17
N ARG A 43 5.47 -14.87 -11.55
CA ARG A 43 5.07 -14.43 -10.20
C ARG A 43 3.73 -13.69 -10.17
N ALA A 44 3.30 -13.13 -11.30
CA ALA A 44 2.02 -12.44 -11.42
C ALA A 44 0.92 -13.48 -11.60
N GLN A 45 0.40 -14.00 -10.49
CA GLN A 45 -0.65 -15.03 -10.46
C GLN A 45 -1.94 -14.47 -9.86
N LEU A 46 -3.08 -14.90 -10.40
CA LEU A 46 -4.39 -14.53 -9.86
C LEU A 46 -4.93 -15.60 -8.92
N ALA A 47 -5.46 -15.19 -7.77
CA ALA A 47 -6.13 -16.07 -6.81
C ALA A 47 -7.28 -16.85 -7.47
N ASP A 48 -7.55 -18.08 -7.03
CA ASP A 48 -8.43 -19.04 -7.72
C ASP A 48 -9.90 -18.60 -7.84
N ASP A 49 -10.37 -17.74 -6.94
CA ASP A 49 -11.74 -17.23 -6.89
C ASP A 49 -11.98 -15.96 -7.74
N VAL A 50 -10.94 -15.45 -8.41
CA VAL A 50 -11.08 -14.36 -9.39
C VAL A 50 -12.00 -14.81 -10.54
N ALA A 51 -12.90 -13.92 -10.95
CA ALA A 51 -13.88 -14.20 -12.01
C ALA A 51 -13.21 -14.67 -13.31
N GLU A 52 -13.81 -15.70 -13.94
CA GLU A 52 -13.23 -16.36 -15.11
C GLU A 52 -13.00 -15.40 -16.28
N THR A 53 -13.88 -14.43 -16.49
CA THR A 53 -13.74 -13.38 -17.52
C THR A 53 -12.49 -12.54 -17.32
N THR A 54 -12.21 -12.14 -16.06
CA THR A 54 -11.00 -11.41 -15.68
C THR A 54 -9.77 -12.29 -15.79
N ARG A 55 -9.84 -13.54 -15.30
CA ARG A 55 -8.74 -14.51 -15.38
C ARG A 55 -8.31 -14.78 -16.83
N ALA A 56 -9.27 -15.10 -17.70
CA ALA A 56 -9.00 -15.39 -19.10
C ALA A 56 -8.34 -14.19 -19.82
N LYS A 57 -8.79 -12.96 -19.54
CA LYS A 57 -8.17 -11.75 -20.10
C LYS A 57 -6.75 -11.58 -19.58
N PHE A 58 -6.50 -11.77 -18.28
CA PHE A 58 -5.17 -11.65 -17.70
C PHE A 58 -4.18 -12.70 -18.25
N GLU A 59 -4.60 -13.97 -18.34
CA GLU A 59 -3.76 -15.03 -18.91
C GLU A 59 -3.49 -14.81 -20.41
N GLN A 60 -4.43 -14.22 -21.16
CA GLN A 60 -4.18 -13.78 -22.53
C GLN A 60 -3.04 -12.74 -22.58
N LEU A 61 -3.01 -11.78 -21.65
CA LEU A 61 -1.95 -10.77 -21.59
C LEU A 61 -0.60 -11.38 -21.21
N ARG A 62 -0.56 -12.31 -20.24
CA ARG A 62 0.66 -13.05 -19.88
C ARG A 62 1.21 -13.84 -21.07
N ALA A 63 0.34 -14.54 -21.80
CA ALA A 63 0.74 -15.27 -22.99
C ALA A 63 1.26 -14.35 -24.11
N ALA A 64 0.62 -13.19 -24.31
CA ALA A 64 1.09 -12.18 -25.27
C ALA A 64 2.44 -11.59 -24.87
N TYR A 65 2.65 -11.32 -23.57
CA TYR A 65 3.91 -10.80 -23.03
C TYR A 65 5.08 -11.73 -23.34
N VAL A 66 4.93 -13.02 -23.06
CA VAL A 66 5.99 -14.02 -23.32
C VAL A 66 6.33 -14.08 -24.81
N ARG A 67 5.33 -13.92 -25.69
CA ARG A 67 5.52 -13.86 -27.14
C ARG A 67 6.18 -12.55 -27.62
N GLY A 68 6.29 -11.54 -26.76
CA GLY A 68 6.98 -10.27 -27.07
C GLY A 68 8.46 -10.44 -27.42
N VAL A 69 9.07 -11.56 -27.06
CA VAL A 69 10.41 -11.95 -27.53
C VAL A 69 10.48 -12.10 -29.05
N LEU A 70 9.37 -12.46 -29.70
CA LEU A 70 9.27 -12.60 -31.16
C LEU A 70 8.76 -11.33 -31.86
N CYS A 71 8.07 -10.46 -31.13
CA CYS A 71 7.51 -9.20 -31.66
C CYS A 71 7.45 -8.17 -30.54
N TYR A 72 8.38 -7.23 -30.55
CA TYR A 72 8.55 -6.26 -29.47
C TYR A 72 7.29 -5.43 -29.19
N GLU A 73 6.54 -5.09 -30.24
CA GLU A 73 5.29 -4.32 -30.14
C GLU A 73 4.25 -4.97 -29.21
N LEU A 74 4.31 -6.29 -29.01
CA LEU A 74 3.44 -6.98 -28.07
C LEU A 74 3.62 -6.49 -26.62
N PHE A 75 4.80 -6.00 -26.21
CA PHE A 75 4.97 -5.42 -24.88
C PHE A 75 4.13 -4.16 -24.69
N THR A 76 4.09 -3.29 -25.70
CA THR A 76 3.25 -2.09 -25.70
C THR A 76 1.78 -2.47 -25.68
N LEU A 77 1.38 -3.43 -26.54
CA LEU A 77 0.00 -3.92 -26.56
C LEU A 77 -0.42 -4.53 -25.23
N VAL A 78 0.47 -5.25 -24.55
CA VAL A 78 0.21 -5.82 -23.22
C VAL A 78 0.01 -4.73 -22.18
N GLU A 79 0.89 -3.72 -22.14
CA GLU A 79 0.77 -2.61 -21.20
C GLU A 79 -0.56 -1.86 -21.39
N ASP A 80 -0.88 -1.50 -22.64
CA ASP A 80 -2.12 -0.79 -22.98
C ASP A 80 -3.37 -1.61 -22.62
N GLN A 81 -3.36 -2.90 -22.97
CA GLN A 81 -4.49 -3.78 -22.70
C GLN A 81 -4.63 -4.12 -21.22
N ALA A 82 -3.55 -4.07 -20.43
CA ALA A 82 -3.61 -4.23 -18.98
C ALA A 82 -4.38 -3.07 -18.32
N GLN A 83 -4.22 -1.84 -18.82
CA GLN A 83 -5.00 -0.68 -18.34
C GLN A 83 -6.52 -0.87 -18.58
N LEU A 84 -6.90 -1.47 -19.71
CA LEU A 84 -8.29 -1.81 -20.00
C LEU A 84 -8.80 -3.00 -19.19
N ALA A 85 -7.94 -3.98 -18.92
CA ALA A 85 -8.28 -5.15 -18.11
C ALA A 85 -8.57 -4.79 -16.65
N LEU A 86 -7.92 -3.75 -16.10
CA LEU A 86 -8.24 -3.22 -14.77
C LEU A 86 -9.72 -2.78 -14.67
N GLU A 87 -10.21 -2.03 -15.66
CA GLU A 87 -11.61 -1.60 -15.67
C GLU A 87 -12.56 -2.81 -15.76
N GLN A 88 -12.22 -3.82 -16.56
CA GLN A 88 -13.00 -5.06 -16.62
C GLN A 88 -13.05 -5.77 -15.26
N ALA A 89 -11.91 -5.91 -14.57
CA ALA A 89 -11.84 -6.56 -13.26
C ALA A 89 -12.71 -5.86 -12.22
N LEU A 90 -12.70 -4.52 -12.21
CA LEU A 90 -13.57 -3.73 -11.34
C LEU A 90 -15.05 -3.93 -11.65
N ARG A 91 -15.42 -4.03 -12.94
CA ARG A 91 -16.81 -4.31 -13.35
C ARG A 91 -17.26 -5.69 -12.92
N ASP A 92 -16.40 -6.70 -13.09
CA ASP A 92 -16.67 -8.07 -12.67
C ASP A 92 -16.85 -8.12 -11.15
N ARG A 93 -15.97 -7.44 -10.39
CA ARG A 93 -16.08 -7.35 -8.93
C ARG A 93 -17.34 -6.61 -8.49
N PHE A 94 -17.71 -5.53 -9.17
CA PHE A 94 -18.96 -4.78 -8.92
C PHE A 94 -20.18 -5.66 -9.14
N ALA A 95 -20.25 -6.35 -10.28
CA ALA A 95 -21.34 -7.26 -10.60
C ALA A 95 -21.44 -8.38 -9.56
N ALA A 96 -20.33 -9.00 -9.17
CA ALA A 96 -20.30 -10.04 -8.15
C ALA A 96 -20.81 -9.55 -6.78
N ARG A 97 -20.42 -8.33 -6.37
CA ARG A 97 -20.82 -7.74 -5.08
C ARG A 97 -22.33 -7.52 -4.94
N TYR A 98 -22.99 -7.17 -6.04
CA TYR A 98 -24.42 -6.84 -6.06
C TYR A 98 -25.28 -7.91 -6.73
N LEU A 99 -24.72 -9.03 -7.17
CA LEU A 99 -25.46 -10.05 -7.90
C LEU A 99 -26.71 -10.49 -7.12
N GLY A 100 -27.89 -10.38 -7.74
CA GLY A 100 -29.17 -10.69 -7.11
C GLY A 100 -29.67 -9.64 -6.11
N GLN A 101 -29.04 -8.47 -6.05
CA GLN A 101 -29.44 -7.33 -5.23
C GLN A 101 -29.80 -6.12 -6.11
N ASP A 102 -30.61 -5.21 -5.55
CA ASP A 102 -30.86 -3.90 -6.14
C ASP A 102 -29.74 -2.93 -5.75
N VAL A 103 -29.17 -2.25 -6.74
CA VAL A 103 -28.28 -1.11 -6.52
C VAL A 103 -29.15 0.16 -6.46
N GLU A 104 -29.04 0.90 -5.36
CA GLU A 104 -29.72 2.19 -5.23
C GLU A 104 -28.89 3.30 -5.90
N VAL A 105 -29.50 3.98 -6.85
CA VAL A 105 -28.90 5.01 -7.69
C VAL A 105 -29.62 6.33 -7.48
N ARG A 106 -28.88 7.40 -7.23
CA ARG A 106 -29.43 8.76 -7.19
C ARG A 106 -29.19 9.46 -8.52
N ASP A 107 -30.25 10.03 -9.09
CA ASP A 107 -30.17 10.85 -10.31
C ASP A 107 -29.78 12.31 -10.00
N ARG A 108 -29.52 13.10 -11.05
CA ARG A 108 -29.19 14.54 -10.93
C ARG A 108 -30.26 15.39 -10.24
N ARG A 109 -31.50 14.88 -10.11
CA ARG A 109 -32.61 15.56 -9.44
C ARG A 109 -32.76 15.10 -7.98
N GLY A 110 -31.85 14.26 -7.49
CA GLY A 110 -31.89 13.71 -6.15
C GLY A 110 -32.87 12.55 -5.97
N ARG A 111 -33.51 12.06 -7.04
CA ARG A 111 -34.45 10.93 -6.95
C ARG A 111 -33.67 9.62 -6.87
N VAL A 112 -34.12 8.75 -5.97
CA VAL A 112 -33.53 7.42 -5.77
C VAL A 112 -34.28 6.41 -6.61
N HIS A 113 -33.52 5.61 -7.35
CA HIS A 113 -33.99 4.52 -8.21
C HIS A 113 -33.34 3.22 -7.77
N ARG A 114 -34.02 2.10 -7.97
CA ARG A 114 -33.47 0.76 -7.74
C ARG A 114 -33.21 0.09 -9.08
N ILE A 115 -31.99 -0.39 -9.28
CA ILE A 115 -31.59 -1.12 -10.48
C ILE A 115 -31.17 -2.52 -10.06
N ALA A 116 -31.91 -3.53 -10.49
CA ALA A 116 -31.55 -4.93 -10.24
C ALA A 116 -30.23 -5.28 -10.95
N MET A 117 -29.28 -5.87 -10.23
CA MET A 117 -28.01 -6.32 -10.80
C MET A 117 -28.13 -7.71 -11.41
N ALA A 118 -28.32 -7.76 -12.73
CA ALA A 118 -28.20 -8.99 -13.52
C ALA A 118 -26.81 -9.13 -14.17
N SER A 119 -26.27 -8.02 -14.68
CA SER A 119 -24.93 -7.92 -15.24
C SER A 119 -24.48 -6.46 -15.21
N TYR A 120 -23.17 -6.21 -15.26
CA TYR A 120 -22.65 -4.84 -15.31
C TYR A 120 -23.16 -4.05 -16.53
N PRO A 121 -23.16 -4.59 -17.77
CA PRO A 121 -23.68 -3.85 -18.92
C PRO A 121 -25.14 -3.44 -18.77
N ALA A 122 -26.02 -4.35 -18.32
CA ALA A 122 -27.44 -4.05 -18.11
C ALA A 122 -27.66 -2.99 -17.03
N PHE A 123 -26.90 -3.10 -15.92
CA PHE A 123 -26.91 -2.07 -14.89
C PHE A 123 -26.45 -0.71 -15.44
N PHE A 124 -25.34 -0.69 -16.19
CA PHE A 124 -24.76 0.55 -16.70
C PHE A 124 -25.65 1.25 -17.72
N GLU A 125 -26.33 0.51 -18.60
CA GLU A 125 -27.32 1.06 -19.53
C GLU A 125 -28.45 1.76 -18.76
N ARG A 126 -29.03 1.10 -17.75
CA ARG A 126 -30.07 1.69 -16.90
C ARG A 126 -29.57 2.89 -16.11
N PHE A 127 -28.36 2.81 -15.55
CA PHE A 127 -27.72 3.91 -14.84
C PHE A 127 -27.59 5.16 -15.74
N ARG A 128 -27.21 4.98 -17.00
CA ARG A 128 -27.11 6.06 -17.99
C ARG A 128 -28.47 6.64 -18.38
N GLU A 129 -29.47 5.81 -18.62
CA GLU A 129 -30.85 6.24 -18.93
C GLU A 129 -31.41 7.14 -17.83
N LEU A 130 -31.19 6.77 -16.57
CA LEU A 130 -31.64 7.51 -15.39
C LEU A 130 -30.82 8.77 -15.11
N LYS A 131 -29.70 8.98 -15.83
CA LYS A 131 -28.71 10.03 -15.55
C LYS A 131 -28.22 9.94 -14.09
N GLY A 132 -27.92 8.71 -13.65
CA GLY A 132 -27.36 8.45 -12.33
C GLY A 132 -26.06 9.22 -12.11
N VAL A 133 -25.84 9.63 -10.87
CA VAL A 133 -24.63 10.35 -10.44
C VAL A 133 -24.01 9.82 -9.17
N GLU A 134 -24.79 9.13 -8.34
CA GLU A 134 -24.32 8.50 -7.11
C GLU A 134 -24.92 7.11 -6.98
N ILE A 135 -24.19 6.23 -6.32
CA ILE A 135 -24.67 4.94 -5.84
C ILE A 135 -24.59 4.90 -4.32
N ARG A 136 -25.46 4.12 -3.69
CA ARG A 136 -25.37 3.87 -2.25
C ARG A 136 -24.38 2.73 -1.98
N THR A 137 -23.52 2.95 -1.00
CA THR A 137 -22.49 2.01 -0.52
C THR A 137 -22.63 1.87 0.98
N GLY A 138 -22.31 0.70 1.56
CA GLY A 138 -22.34 0.55 3.03
C GLY A 138 -23.64 1.01 3.73
N ALA A 139 -23.52 2.01 4.62
CA ALA A 139 -24.61 2.46 5.49
C ALA A 139 -25.69 3.30 4.74
N PRO A 140 -26.91 3.46 5.29
CA PRO A 140 -28.03 4.11 4.58
C PRO A 140 -27.78 5.55 4.11
N ALA A 141 -26.87 6.27 4.76
CA ALA A 141 -26.54 7.66 4.45
C ALA A 141 -25.34 7.82 3.50
N ASP A 142 -24.66 6.73 3.13
CA ASP A 142 -23.40 6.77 2.40
C ASP A 142 -23.65 6.70 0.89
N TRP A 143 -23.45 7.85 0.24
CA TRP A 143 -23.60 8.03 -1.20
C TRP A 143 -22.24 8.37 -1.81
N VAL A 144 -21.86 7.63 -2.84
CA VAL A 144 -20.58 7.81 -3.53
C VAL A 144 -20.86 8.23 -4.96
N ARG A 145 -20.15 9.26 -5.42
CA ARG A 145 -20.20 9.68 -6.82
C ARG A 145 -19.77 8.55 -7.72
N PHE A 146 -20.58 8.28 -8.72
CA PHE A 146 -20.39 7.16 -9.62
C PHE A 146 -20.68 7.60 -11.04
N ASN A 147 -19.83 7.21 -11.98
CA ASN A 147 -20.02 7.47 -13.41
C ASN A 147 -20.07 6.18 -14.24
N GLY A 148 -19.98 5.01 -13.59
CA GLY A 148 -19.93 3.69 -14.23
C GLY A 148 -18.70 3.45 -15.11
N MET A 149 -17.65 4.24 -14.94
CA MET A 149 -16.36 4.10 -15.60
C MET A 149 -15.26 3.90 -14.56
N LEU A 150 -14.02 3.65 -15.01
CA LEU A 150 -12.86 3.37 -14.15
C LEU A 150 -12.76 4.26 -12.91
N GLY A 151 -12.84 5.59 -13.04
CA GLY A 151 -12.76 6.49 -11.88
C GLY A 151 -13.88 6.30 -10.85
N GLY A 152 -15.13 6.10 -11.30
CA GLY A 152 -16.25 5.81 -10.41
C GLY A 152 -16.16 4.43 -9.77
N LEU A 153 -15.63 3.45 -10.50
CA LEU A 153 -15.38 2.10 -10.01
C LEU A 153 -14.25 2.05 -8.96
N LEU A 154 -13.16 2.78 -9.16
CA LEU A 154 -12.09 2.91 -8.17
C LEU A 154 -12.60 3.58 -6.88
N SER A 155 -13.34 4.68 -7.03
CA SER A 155 -13.94 5.38 -5.88
C SER A 155 -14.92 4.48 -5.11
N TRP A 156 -15.75 3.72 -5.82
CA TRP A 156 -16.63 2.71 -5.22
C TRP A 156 -15.84 1.63 -4.48
N ALA A 157 -14.83 1.03 -5.12
CA ALA A 157 -14.05 -0.07 -4.55
C ALA A 157 -13.32 0.37 -3.27
N ARG A 158 -12.75 1.59 -3.27
CA ARG A 158 -12.13 2.17 -2.07
C ARG A 158 -13.14 2.39 -0.95
N HIS A 159 -14.32 2.91 -1.27
CA HIS A 159 -15.35 3.16 -0.26
C HIS A 159 -15.93 1.87 0.34
N GLU A 160 -16.03 0.79 -0.45
CA GLU A 160 -16.39 -0.55 0.06
C GLU A 160 -15.20 -1.27 0.77
N GLY A 161 -14.06 -0.60 0.95
CA GLY A 161 -12.88 -1.16 1.62
C GLY A 161 -12.12 -2.20 0.80
N LEU A 162 -12.41 -2.32 -0.51
CA LEU A 162 -11.76 -3.26 -1.42
C LEU A 162 -10.41 -2.75 -1.93
N LEU A 163 -10.11 -1.46 -1.79
CA LEU A 163 -8.81 -0.86 -2.11
C LEU A 163 -8.28 -0.14 -0.88
N ARG A 164 -7.09 -0.55 -0.43
CA ARG A 164 -6.42 0.01 0.75
C ARG A 164 -5.13 0.76 0.39
N GLY A 165 -4.62 1.50 1.35
CA GLY A 165 -3.37 2.22 1.25
C GLY A 165 -3.54 3.64 0.72
N GLN A 166 -3.00 4.60 1.47
CA GLN A 166 -3.06 6.02 1.15
C GLN A 166 -2.10 6.42 0.02
N ARG A 167 -0.96 5.74 -0.12
CA ARG A 167 -0.03 5.94 -1.23
C ARG A 167 -0.60 5.37 -2.52
N ASN A 168 -1.28 4.23 -2.46
CA ASN A 168 -1.97 3.68 -3.61
C ASN A 168 -3.09 4.59 -4.12
N ARG A 169 -3.79 5.29 -3.22
CA ARG A 169 -4.80 6.28 -3.60
C ARG A 169 -4.24 7.34 -4.56
N THR A 170 -2.99 7.76 -4.37
CA THR A 170 -2.36 8.76 -5.26
C THR A 170 -2.07 8.23 -6.66
N LEU A 171 -2.07 6.91 -6.86
CA LEU A 171 -1.91 6.27 -8.17
C LEU A 171 -3.23 6.16 -8.93
N GLU A 172 -4.38 6.19 -8.27
CA GLU A 172 -5.69 5.99 -8.91
C GLU A 172 -5.99 7.02 -10.01
N PRO A 173 -5.74 8.34 -9.82
CA PRO A 173 -5.87 9.31 -10.92
C PRO A 173 -4.93 9.01 -12.09
N VAL A 174 -3.71 8.54 -11.79
CA VAL A 174 -2.71 8.18 -12.82
C VAL A 174 -3.18 6.98 -13.62
N LEU A 175 -3.71 5.94 -12.98
CA LEU A 175 -4.29 4.77 -13.66
C LEU A 175 -5.46 5.18 -14.57
N GLN A 176 -6.30 6.12 -14.11
CA GLN A 176 -7.36 6.69 -14.93
C GLN A 176 -6.82 7.44 -16.15
N ASP A 177 -5.81 8.28 -15.97
CA ASP A 177 -5.20 9.06 -17.04
C ASP A 177 -4.51 8.16 -18.07
N MET A 178 -3.76 7.15 -17.61
CA MET A 178 -3.13 6.15 -18.48
C MET A 178 -4.18 5.39 -19.30
N ARG A 179 -5.24 4.90 -18.65
CA ARG A 179 -6.33 4.22 -19.37
C ARG A 179 -7.01 5.13 -20.39
N ASN A 180 -7.21 6.41 -20.07
CA ASN A 180 -7.79 7.37 -21.00
C ASN A 180 -6.86 7.65 -22.18
N HIS A 181 -5.55 7.76 -21.94
CA HIS A 181 -4.56 7.91 -22.99
C HIS A 181 -4.64 6.75 -24.00
N VAL A 182 -4.66 5.51 -23.52
CA VAL A 182 -4.84 4.31 -24.33
C VAL A 182 -6.14 4.34 -25.13
N ALA A 183 -7.25 4.74 -24.49
CA ALA A 183 -8.55 4.82 -25.15
C ALA A 183 -8.64 5.89 -26.25
N HIS A 184 -7.76 6.89 -26.23
CA HIS A 184 -7.73 7.99 -27.20
C HIS A 184 -6.66 7.83 -28.30
N GLY A 185 -5.89 6.73 -28.29
CA GLY A 185 -5.19 6.20 -29.48
C GLY A 185 -3.88 6.90 -29.86
N SER A 186 -3.08 7.36 -28.90
CA SER A 186 -1.72 7.83 -29.14
C SER A 186 -0.75 6.68 -29.41
N TYR A 187 0.17 6.86 -30.36
CA TYR A 187 1.26 5.91 -30.59
C TYR A 187 2.34 6.08 -29.51
N GLY A 188 2.73 4.98 -28.88
CA GLY A 188 3.84 4.89 -27.94
C GLY A 188 4.59 3.58 -28.13
N LEU A 189 5.77 3.47 -27.51
CA LEU A 189 6.53 2.23 -27.46
C LEU A 189 6.99 1.98 -26.03
N SER A 190 6.52 0.88 -25.46
CA SER A 190 6.83 0.44 -24.10
C SER A 190 7.95 -0.57 -24.04
N THR A 191 8.61 -0.67 -22.88
CA THR A 191 9.64 -1.67 -22.64
C THR A 191 9.07 -2.96 -22.05
N PRO A 192 9.76 -4.11 -22.19
CA PRO A 192 9.40 -5.34 -21.49
C PRO A 192 9.30 -5.15 -19.97
N VAL A 193 10.12 -4.26 -19.40
CA VAL A 193 10.15 -3.98 -17.96
C VAL A 193 8.88 -3.26 -17.51
N ASP A 194 8.44 -2.26 -18.27
CA ASP A 194 7.23 -1.49 -17.96
C ASP A 194 5.97 -2.35 -18.14
N ALA A 195 5.92 -3.16 -19.20
CA ALA A 195 4.84 -4.11 -19.41
C ALA A 195 4.76 -5.18 -18.30
N ALA A 196 5.90 -5.72 -17.83
CA ALA A 196 5.92 -6.66 -16.71
C ALA A 196 5.49 -6.02 -15.39
N ARG A 197 5.95 -4.79 -15.14
CA ARG A 197 5.54 -4.03 -13.95
C ARG A 197 4.04 -3.79 -13.97
N THR A 198 3.49 -3.37 -15.10
CA THR A 198 2.05 -3.15 -15.28
C THR A 198 1.26 -4.44 -15.09
N LEU A 199 1.73 -5.58 -15.60
CA LEU A 199 1.09 -6.88 -15.35
C LEU A 199 1.14 -7.29 -13.88
N SER A 200 2.25 -7.05 -13.19
CA SER A 200 2.40 -7.33 -11.77
C SER A 200 1.45 -6.45 -10.94
N ASP A 201 1.43 -5.14 -11.21
CA ASP A 201 0.52 -4.20 -10.56
C ASP A 201 -0.95 -4.58 -10.81
N LEU A 202 -1.30 -4.96 -12.04
CA LEU A 202 -2.63 -5.43 -12.39
C LEU A 202 -3.01 -6.68 -11.60
N ALA A 203 -2.12 -7.67 -11.49
CA ALA A 203 -2.36 -8.89 -10.72
C ALA A 203 -2.58 -8.56 -9.23
N GLU A 204 -1.75 -7.68 -8.66
CA GLU A 204 -1.90 -7.21 -7.28
C GLU A 204 -3.25 -6.53 -7.03
N ILE A 205 -3.66 -5.62 -7.93
CA ILE A 205 -4.96 -4.94 -7.83
C ILE A 205 -6.11 -5.94 -7.93
N ILE A 206 -6.08 -6.85 -8.91
CA ILE A 206 -7.12 -7.87 -9.10
C ILE A 206 -7.21 -8.76 -7.86
N ASN A 207 -6.10 -9.31 -7.37
CA ASN A 207 -6.12 -10.16 -6.18
C ASN A 207 -6.68 -9.41 -4.97
N HIS A 208 -6.25 -8.17 -4.76
CA HIS A 208 -6.70 -7.36 -3.62
C HIS A 208 -8.19 -7.02 -3.72
N LEU A 209 -8.74 -6.77 -4.92
CA LEU A 209 -10.18 -6.61 -5.13
C LEU A 209 -10.99 -7.83 -4.67
N TRP A 210 -10.42 -9.04 -4.74
CA TRP A 210 -11.00 -10.28 -4.24
C TRP A 210 -10.62 -10.63 -2.79
N GLY A 211 -9.86 -9.76 -2.12
CA GLY A 211 -9.48 -9.94 -0.71
C GLY A 211 -8.18 -10.73 -0.51
N HIS A 212 -7.40 -10.95 -1.57
CA HIS A 212 -6.13 -11.66 -1.50
C HIS A 212 -4.98 -10.67 -1.54
N PRO A 213 -4.27 -10.44 -0.42
CA PRO A 213 -3.09 -9.60 -0.45
C PRO A 213 -1.93 -10.36 -1.12
N THR A 214 -1.01 -9.64 -1.75
CA THR A 214 0.06 -10.27 -2.55
C THR A 214 1.37 -10.38 -1.75
N PRO A 215 1.90 -11.58 -1.46
CA PRO A 215 3.19 -11.73 -0.80
C PRO A 215 4.31 -11.04 -1.60
N GLY A 216 5.05 -10.13 -0.95
CA GLY A 216 6.08 -9.33 -1.60
C GLY A 216 5.57 -8.30 -2.61
N GLY A 217 4.24 -8.09 -2.67
CA GLY A 217 3.60 -7.10 -3.54
C GLY A 217 4.04 -5.67 -3.23
N ARG A 218 4.04 -4.83 -4.25
CA ARG A 218 4.43 -3.41 -4.15
C ARG A 218 3.27 -2.51 -3.77
N LEU A 219 2.10 -2.77 -4.35
CA LEU A 219 0.88 -1.97 -4.18
C LEU A 219 0.06 -2.52 -3.01
N TYR A 220 -0.27 -3.81 -3.03
CA TYR A 220 -1.13 -4.44 -2.02
C TYR A 220 -0.41 -5.61 -1.34
N PRO A 221 0.73 -5.36 -0.65
CA PRO A 221 1.50 -6.40 0.03
C PRO A 221 0.68 -7.18 1.06
N ALA A 222 0.98 -8.47 1.21
CA ALA A 222 0.62 -9.23 2.39
C ALA A 222 1.07 -8.52 3.69
N PRO A 223 0.39 -8.78 4.83
CA PRO A 223 0.89 -8.39 6.13
C PRO A 223 2.39 -8.71 6.27
N VAL A 224 3.16 -7.76 6.78
CA VAL A 224 4.61 -7.92 6.93
C VAL A 224 4.90 -8.78 8.14
N GLU A 225 5.84 -9.71 7.98
CA GLU A 225 6.38 -10.48 9.09
C GLU A 225 7.33 -9.63 9.92
N ARG A 226 7.14 -9.64 11.24
CA ARG A 226 7.98 -8.94 12.20
C ARG A 226 8.65 -9.97 13.08
N GLY A 227 9.97 -10.03 12.99
CA GLY A 227 10.80 -10.83 13.85
C GLY A 227 11.13 -10.10 15.15
N VAL A 228 11.83 -10.80 16.04
CA VAL A 228 12.42 -10.21 17.23
C VAL A 228 13.80 -9.68 16.86
N VAL A 229 13.98 -8.38 17.03
CA VAL A 229 15.17 -7.63 16.62
C VAL A 229 15.80 -6.98 17.83
N ALA A 230 17.12 -7.04 17.88
CA ALA A 230 17.95 -6.41 18.89
C ALA A 230 18.61 -5.17 18.30
N LEU A 231 18.42 -4.02 18.93
CA LEU A 231 19.10 -2.77 18.60
C LEU A 231 20.16 -2.49 19.66
N GLY A 232 21.42 -2.39 19.24
CA GLY A 232 22.56 -2.11 20.12
C GLY A 232 23.17 -0.75 19.80
N TRP A 233 23.57 0.02 20.81
CA TRP A 233 24.33 1.26 20.60
C TRP A 233 25.37 1.52 21.67
N SER A 234 26.45 2.23 21.31
CA SER A 234 27.51 2.62 22.24
C SER A 234 27.03 3.71 23.22
N LYS A 235 27.71 3.85 24.36
CA LYS A 235 27.41 4.94 25.32
C LYS A 235 27.50 6.35 24.70
N SER A 236 28.39 6.54 23.73
CA SER A 236 28.55 7.78 22.96
C SER A 236 27.47 7.98 21.89
N GLY A 237 26.73 6.93 21.52
CA GLY A 237 25.71 6.96 20.47
C GLY A 237 26.26 7.10 19.04
N ASP A 238 27.57 7.00 18.86
CA ASP A 238 28.27 7.07 17.57
C ASP A 238 28.19 5.75 16.78
N ARG A 239 27.95 4.64 17.48
CA ARG A 239 27.75 3.32 16.88
C ARG A 239 26.36 2.81 17.21
N ILE A 240 25.65 2.36 16.20
CA ILE A 240 24.38 1.66 16.30
C ILE A 240 24.41 0.43 15.39
N CYS A 241 23.81 -0.67 15.83
CA CYS A 241 23.64 -1.88 15.05
C CYS A 241 22.25 -2.50 15.27
N ALA A 242 21.83 -3.31 14.31
CA ALA A 242 20.74 -4.26 14.46
C ALA A 242 21.31 -5.67 14.39
N ALA A 243 20.74 -6.58 15.16
CA ALA A 243 20.96 -8.01 15.07
C ALA A 243 19.62 -8.74 15.21
N ARG A 244 19.53 -9.98 14.70
CA ARG A 244 18.39 -10.83 15.04
C ARG A 244 18.54 -11.29 16.49
N ALA A 245 17.42 -11.54 17.17
CA ALA A 245 17.46 -11.97 18.57
C ALA A 245 18.24 -13.28 18.79
N GLU A 246 18.28 -14.17 17.80
CA GLU A 246 19.09 -15.39 17.83
C GLU A 246 20.60 -15.10 17.93
N ASP A 247 21.08 -14.05 17.25
CA ASP A 247 22.49 -13.64 17.25
C ASP A 247 22.92 -12.99 18.57
N LEU A 248 21.97 -12.48 19.36
CA LEU A 248 22.24 -11.96 20.71
C LEU A 248 22.65 -13.05 21.70
N THR A 249 22.22 -14.29 21.46
CA THR A 249 22.48 -15.43 22.36
C THR A 249 23.83 -16.12 22.10
N ALA A 250 24.47 -15.82 20.97
CA ALA A 250 25.83 -16.27 20.68
C ALA A 250 26.84 -15.54 21.57
N GLU A 251 27.91 -16.22 21.97
CA GLU A 251 29.05 -15.60 22.67
C GLU A 251 29.64 -14.48 21.78
N GLY A 252 29.80 -13.29 22.34
CA GLY A 252 30.32 -12.12 21.64
C GLY A 252 30.83 -11.06 22.61
N GLU A 253 31.83 -10.28 22.18
CA GLU A 253 32.61 -9.35 23.02
C GLU A 253 31.95 -7.94 23.18
N ASP A 254 30.74 -7.72 22.67
CA ASP A 254 30.07 -6.40 22.67
C ASP A 254 29.34 -6.07 24.00
N ASP A 255 30.05 -6.22 25.14
CA ASP A 255 29.54 -5.86 26.47
C ASP A 255 29.42 -4.33 26.68
N GLU A 256 30.03 -3.54 25.79
CA GLU A 256 29.99 -2.06 25.87
C GLU A 256 28.72 -1.45 25.24
N LEU A 257 27.93 -2.23 24.50
CA LEU A 257 26.69 -1.77 23.88
C LEU A 257 25.51 -1.86 24.85
N THR A 258 24.65 -0.85 24.79
CA THR A 258 23.31 -0.88 25.38
C THR A 258 22.35 -1.46 24.37
N TRP A 259 21.56 -2.45 24.80
CA TRP A 259 20.66 -3.21 23.93
C TRP A 259 19.20 -2.95 24.26
N LEU A 260 18.38 -2.92 23.21
CA LEU A 260 16.93 -2.84 23.22
C LEU A 260 16.40 -3.99 22.38
N VAL A 261 15.33 -4.65 22.84
CA VAL A 261 14.66 -5.72 22.09
C VAL A 261 13.27 -5.26 21.67
N ILE A 262 12.98 -5.42 20.39
CA ILE A 262 11.72 -5.02 19.76
C ILE A 262 11.19 -6.10 18.83
N ARG A 263 9.89 -6.06 18.55
CA ARG A 263 9.29 -6.79 17.42
C ARG A 263 9.17 -5.85 16.23
N ALA A 264 9.91 -6.12 15.15
CA ALA A 264 9.99 -5.24 13.98
C ALA A 264 10.38 -5.99 12.70
N VAL A 265 10.26 -5.32 11.55
CA VAL A 265 10.85 -5.78 10.28
C VAL A 265 12.35 -5.49 10.31
N TYR A 266 13.18 -6.53 10.20
CA TYR A 266 14.63 -6.41 10.33
C TYR A 266 15.27 -5.48 9.28
N ASP A 267 14.79 -5.53 8.04
CA ASP A 267 15.28 -4.70 6.94
C ASP A 267 14.51 -3.37 6.78
N ASP A 268 13.84 -2.88 7.85
CA ASP A 268 13.20 -1.57 7.82
C ASP A 268 14.26 -0.46 7.68
N PRO A 269 14.20 0.39 6.63
CA PRO A 269 15.15 1.50 6.47
C PRO A 269 15.17 2.50 7.63
N GLY A 270 14.09 2.60 8.40
CA GLY A 270 13.96 3.47 9.57
C GLY A 270 14.21 2.76 10.91
N LEU A 271 14.69 1.51 10.90
CA LEU A 271 14.87 0.71 12.11
C LEU A 271 15.84 1.37 13.11
N MET A 272 16.88 2.03 12.60
CA MET A 272 17.90 2.67 13.42
C MET A 272 17.37 3.89 14.16
N GLU A 273 16.28 4.50 13.70
CA GLU A 273 15.62 5.66 14.33
C GLU A 273 14.45 5.26 15.26
N TYR A 274 14.41 4.00 15.70
CA TYR A 274 13.34 3.49 16.56
C TYR A 274 13.16 4.30 17.85
N ASP A 275 11.90 4.58 18.18
CA ASP A 275 11.44 5.23 19.40
C ASP A 275 10.25 4.44 19.96
N ALA A 276 10.27 4.09 21.25
CA ALA A 276 9.23 3.27 21.85
C ALA A 276 7.88 3.98 21.96
N ARG A 277 7.88 5.32 22.05
CA ARG A 277 6.67 6.15 22.18
C ARG A 277 6.15 6.63 20.83
N HIS A 278 7.01 6.71 19.82
CA HIS A 278 6.68 7.28 18.52
C HIS A 278 6.75 6.25 17.38
N ALA A 279 5.87 6.38 16.41
CA ALA A 279 5.88 5.56 15.21
C ALA A 279 6.93 6.11 14.21
N THR A 280 8.22 5.89 14.46
CA THR A 280 9.31 6.42 13.62
C THR A 280 9.74 5.49 12.47
N THR A 281 9.44 4.20 12.58
CA THR A 281 9.76 3.17 11.59
C THR A 281 8.77 3.20 10.41
N ARG A 282 9.15 2.61 9.27
CA ARG A 282 8.25 2.49 8.11
C ARG A 282 7.15 1.47 8.38
N PHE A 283 7.51 0.37 9.01
CA PHE A 283 6.60 -0.72 9.38
C PHE A 283 6.28 -0.66 10.88
N PRO A 284 5.13 -1.22 11.32
CA PRO A 284 4.79 -1.26 12.73
C PRO A 284 5.89 -1.91 13.57
N ALA A 285 6.38 -1.24 14.61
CA ALA A 285 7.36 -1.79 15.54
C ALA A 285 6.80 -1.74 16.97
N GLN A 286 7.18 -2.72 17.80
CA GLN A 286 6.69 -2.85 19.18
C GLN A 286 7.85 -3.04 20.15
N TYR A 287 7.87 -2.25 21.21
CA TYR A 287 8.81 -2.40 22.31
C TYR A 287 8.54 -3.72 23.05
N LEU A 288 9.60 -4.46 23.39
CA LEU A 288 9.51 -5.68 24.19
C LEU A 288 10.32 -5.58 25.49
N TRP A 289 11.58 -5.14 25.40
CA TRP A 289 12.48 -5.07 26.55
C TRP A 289 13.61 -4.06 26.36
N GLY A 290 14.15 -3.55 27.47
CA GLY A 290 15.35 -2.73 27.53
C GLY A 290 15.09 -1.25 27.83
N PRO A 291 16.11 -0.40 27.81
CA PRO A 291 17.48 -0.70 27.45
C PRO A 291 18.24 -1.44 28.56
N GLY A 292 19.24 -2.24 28.22
CA GLY A 292 20.09 -2.91 29.20
C GLY A 292 21.32 -3.60 28.58
N PRO A 293 22.17 -4.25 29.39
CA PRO A 293 23.35 -4.96 28.88
C PRO A 293 22.99 -6.22 28.09
N ARG A 294 23.91 -6.69 27.24
CA ARG A 294 23.72 -7.87 26.37
C ARG A 294 23.27 -9.11 27.15
N ALA A 295 23.91 -9.38 28.28
CA ALA A 295 23.62 -10.54 29.12
C ALA A 295 22.18 -10.55 29.65
N GLU A 296 21.66 -9.39 30.07
CA GLU A 296 20.27 -9.27 30.53
C GLU A 296 19.28 -9.41 29.37
N ALA A 297 19.60 -8.84 28.20
CA ALA A 297 18.77 -8.99 26.99
C ALA A 297 18.67 -10.47 26.58
N ALA A 298 19.79 -11.19 26.56
CA ALA A 298 19.85 -12.61 26.24
C ALA A 298 19.11 -13.47 27.28
N ALA A 299 19.26 -13.15 28.57
CA ALA A 299 18.53 -13.83 29.64
C ALA A 299 17.01 -13.62 29.52
N TRP A 300 16.59 -12.39 29.20
CA TRP A 300 15.18 -12.07 28.95
C TRP A 300 14.63 -12.83 27.73
N LEU A 301 15.35 -12.85 26.62
CA LEU A 301 14.98 -13.60 25.41
C LEU A 301 14.81 -15.10 25.68
N ALA A 302 15.70 -15.69 26.47
CA ALA A 302 15.62 -17.11 26.82
C ALA A 302 14.38 -17.46 27.67
N LEU A 303 13.95 -16.51 28.52
CA LEU A 303 12.81 -16.65 29.42
C LEU A 303 11.47 -16.36 28.72
N ASP A 304 11.34 -15.19 28.09
CA ASP A 304 10.06 -14.69 27.54
C ASP A 304 9.73 -15.31 26.17
N ARG A 305 10.76 -15.62 25.37
CA ARG A 305 10.65 -16.24 24.04
C ARG A 305 9.58 -15.57 23.16
N PRO A 306 9.68 -14.25 22.93
CA PRO A 306 8.70 -13.53 22.13
C PRO A 306 8.61 -14.15 20.73
N GLU A 307 7.38 -14.43 20.27
CA GLU A 307 7.15 -14.98 18.95
C GLU A 307 7.12 -13.87 17.87
N PRO A 308 7.51 -14.18 16.62
CA PRO A 308 7.24 -13.29 15.49
C PRO A 308 5.73 -13.14 15.27
N ASP A 309 5.32 -12.04 14.65
CA ASP A 309 3.93 -11.85 14.24
C ASP A 309 3.83 -11.27 12.82
N GLN A 310 2.60 -11.19 12.30
CA GLN A 310 2.31 -10.52 11.05
C GLN A 310 1.45 -9.29 11.31
N ARG A 311 1.78 -8.18 10.64
CA ARG A 311 1.00 -6.93 10.74
C ARG A 311 0.76 -6.31 9.39
N ASP A 312 -0.48 -5.85 9.20
CA ASP A 312 -0.77 -4.92 8.13
C ASP A 312 -0.11 -3.56 8.43
N HIS A 313 0.36 -2.91 7.39
CA HIS A 313 1.02 -1.60 7.45
C HIS A 313 0.43 -0.59 6.47
N LEU A 314 -0.60 -0.96 5.72
CA LEU A 314 -1.37 -0.02 4.93
C LEU A 314 -2.49 0.57 5.78
N ASP A 315 -2.88 1.82 5.50
CA ASP A 315 -3.96 2.52 6.21
C ASP A 315 -3.82 2.53 7.74
N GLN A 316 -2.59 2.60 8.24
CA GLN A 316 -2.30 2.75 9.66
C GLN A 316 -2.91 4.05 10.18
N VAL A 317 -3.50 4.01 11.37
CA VAL A 317 -3.96 5.22 12.07
C VAL A 317 -2.91 5.61 13.10
N VAL A 318 -2.39 6.83 12.97
CA VAL A 318 -1.47 7.44 13.92
C VAL A 318 -2.04 8.76 14.43
N LEU A 319 -1.60 9.16 15.62
CA LEU A 319 -1.93 10.44 16.22
C LEU A 319 -0.72 11.36 16.18
N VAL A 320 -0.94 12.61 15.82
CA VAL A 320 0.10 13.66 15.84
C VAL A 320 -0.35 14.76 16.77
N ARG A 321 0.51 15.13 17.73
CA ARG A 321 0.24 16.20 18.68
C ARG A 321 0.81 17.52 18.17
N SER A 322 0.08 18.61 18.39
CA SER A 322 0.57 19.97 18.20
C SER A 322 0.30 20.85 19.42
N VAL A 323 1.35 21.53 19.88
CA VAL A 323 1.33 22.43 21.05
C VAL A 323 2.07 23.69 20.66
N ASP A 324 1.43 24.85 20.81
CA ASP A 324 2.04 26.16 20.52
C ASP A 324 2.69 26.28 19.12
N GLY A 325 2.11 25.60 18.13
CA GLY A 325 2.60 25.58 16.75
C GLY A 325 3.70 24.54 16.48
N GLU A 326 4.28 23.93 17.52
CA GLU A 326 5.18 22.80 17.39
C GLU A 326 4.40 21.54 17.04
N VAL A 327 4.88 20.77 16.07
CA VAL A 327 4.27 19.52 15.62
C VAL A 327 5.18 18.36 16.02
N GLY A 328 4.68 17.54 16.95
CA GLY A 328 5.38 16.36 17.47
C GLY A 328 5.41 15.19 16.48
N LEU A 329 6.16 14.16 16.83
CA LEU A 329 6.23 12.92 16.07
C LEU A 329 4.91 12.13 16.13
N PRO A 330 4.60 11.31 15.12
CA PRO A 330 3.42 10.46 15.13
C PRO A 330 3.53 9.38 16.22
N MET A 331 2.41 9.02 16.84
CA MET A 331 2.29 7.98 17.85
C MET A 331 1.17 7.02 17.49
N TYR A 332 1.25 5.76 17.94
CA TYR A 332 0.09 4.88 17.87
C TYR A 332 -0.99 5.31 18.88
N PRO A 333 -2.29 5.20 18.56
CA PRO A 333 -3.36 5.68 19.43
C PRO A 333 -3.33 5.09 20.86
N ALA A 334 -3.02 3.79 20.98
CA ALA A 334 -2.85 3.12 22.27
C ALA A 334 -1.75 3.75 23.15
N ILE A 335 -0.63 4.15 22.55
CA ILE A 335 0.48 4.79 23.29
C ILE A 335 0.09 6.21 23.70
N ALA A 336 -0.53 6.97 22.79
CA ALA A 336 -1.01 8.32 23.09
C ALA A 336 -2.06 8.32 24.23
N ALA A 337 -2.92 7.30 24.28
CA ALA A 337 -3.89 7.11 25.36
C ALA A 337 -3.23 6.77 26.71
N GLY A 338 -2.03 6.18 26.71
CA GLY A 338 -1.24 5.87 27.89
C GLY A 338 -0.33 7.00 28.39
N LEU A 339 -0.29 8.16 27.70
CA LEU A 339 0.52 9.29 28.13
C LEU A 339 0.02 9.88 29.46
N PRO A 340 0.91 10.45 30.30
CA PRO A 340 0.49 11.24 31.44
C PRO A 340 -0.43 12.40 31.03
N ALA A 341 -1.39 12.77 31.89
CA ALA A 341 -2.40 13.78 31.56
C ALA A 341 -1.81 15.13 31.09
N GLY A 342 -0.67 15.55 31.65
CA GLY A 342 0.03 16.77 31.21
C GLY A 342 0.61 16.68 29.79
N GLU A 343 0.93 15.47 29.33
CA GLU A 343 1.43 15.20 27.98
C GLU A 343 0.30 14.96 26.97
N GLN A 344 -0.96 14.87 27.42
CA GLN A 344 -2.13 14.76 26.55
C GLN A 344 -2.68 16.12 26.10
N ALA A 345 -2.25 17.23 26.71
CA ALA A 345 -2.74 18.57 26.38
C ALA A 345 -2.34 19.01 24.96
N GLY A 346 -3.14 19.86 24.31
CA GLY A 346 -2.86 20.41 22.98
C GLY A 346 -3.84 19.95 21.91
N THR A 347 -3.56 20.29 20.66
CA THR A 347 -4.38 19.89 19.50
C THR A 347 -3.82 18.60 18.93
N TRP A 348 -4.66 17.59 18.79
CA TRP A 348 -4.31 16.31 18.21
C TRP A 348 -4.94 16.13 16.84
N TYR A 349 -4.26 15.34 16.00
CA TYR A 349 -4.70 14.96 14.68
C TYR A 349 -4.71 13.42 14.60
N ALA A 350 -5.86 12.82 14.32
CA ALA A 350 -5.93 11.41 13.91
C ALA A 350 -5.78 11.34 12.39
N VAL A 351 -4.74 10.66 11.92
CA VAL A 351 -4.39 10.60 10.51
C VAL A 351 -4.21 9.14 10.08
N ARG A 352 -4.86 8.76 8.98
CA ARG A 352 -4.65 7.48 8.30
C ARG A 352 -3.54 7.66 7.25
N VAL A 353 -2.52 6.80 7.30
CA VAL A 353 -1.30 6.83 6.46
C VAL A 353 -0.72 5.42 6.28
N ASP A 354 0.05 5.20 5.22
CA ASP A 354 0.81 3.94 5.05
C ASP A 354 2.18 3.98 5.73
N ARG A 355 2.70 5.19 5.94
CA ARG A 355 3.95 5.44 6.64
C ARG A 355 3.72 6.52 7.68
N PRO A 356 4.01 6.27 8.96
CA PRO A 356 3.76 7.24 10.03
C PRO A 356 4.32 8.65 9.77
N LEU A 357 5.53 8.76 9.21
CA LEU A 357 6.15 10.06 8.92
C LEU A 357 5.41 10.88 7.84
N ASP A 358 4.56 10.26 7.02
CA ASP A 358 3.69 11.00 6.10
C ASP A 358 2.68 11.85 6.88
N ALA A 359 2.24 11.40 8.07
CA ALA A 359 1.35 12.17 8.95
C ALA A 359 2.06 13.40 9.53
N LEU A 360 3.33 13.27 9.91
CA LEU A 360 4.15 14.41 10.36
C LEU A 360 4.27 15.48 9.28
N GLY A 361 4.58 15.06 8.05
CA GLY A 361 4.67 15.96 6.90
C GLY A 361 3.33 16.66 6.62
N HIS A 362 2.23 15.90 6.68
CA HIS A 362 0.87 16.41 6.49
C HIS A 362 0.46 17.45 7.55
N VAL A 363 0.64 17.15 8.83
CA VAL A 363 0.24 18.06 9.92
C VAL A 363 1.10 19.33 9.94
N ARG A 364 2.40 19.23 9.64
CA ARG A 364 3.26 20.41 9.45
C ARG A 364 2.78 21.28 8.29
N ALA A 365 2.36 20.68 7.19
CA ALA A 365 1.81 21.43 6.05
C ALA A 365 0.47 22.09 6.40
N LEU A 366 -0.40 21.42 7.18
CA LEU A 366 -1.64 22.02 7.70
C LEU A 366 -1.35 23.22 8.61
N ALA A 367 -0.41 23.09 9.54
CA ALA A 367 -0.04 24.17 10.46
C ALA A 367 0.53 25.39 9.71
N ALA A 368 1.26 25.14 8.61
CA ALA A 368 1.81 26.18 7.75
C ALA A 368 0.81 26.76 6.72
N GLY A 369 -0.43 26.28 6.66
CA GLY A 369 -1.41 26.70 5.66
C GLY A 369 -1.06 26.29 4.22
N GLY A 370 -0.37 25.16 4.06
CA GLY A 370 0.06 24.65 2.76
C GLY A 370 -1.12 24.34 1.81
N PRO A 371 -1.03 24.70 0.52
CA PRO A 371 -2.12 24.49 -0.42
C PRO A 371 -2.39 23.00 -0.65
N GLY A 372 -3.66 22.60 -0.78
CA GLY A 372 -4.07 21.23 -1.09
C GLY A 372 -4.12 20.27 0.11
N HIS A 373 -3.70 20.70 1.30
CA HIS A 373 -3.85 19.96 2.55
C HIS A 373 -5.19 20.26 3.21
N ARG A 374 -5.85 19.23 3.78
CA ARG A 374 -7.14 19.35 4.45
C ARG A 374 -7.09 18.81 5.87
N ALA A 375 -7.74 19.54 6.78
CA ALA A 375 -7.94 19.13 8.17
C ALA A 375 -9.08 18.10 8.32
N ASP A 376 -9.75 17.75 7.22
CA ASP A 376 -10.88 16.82 7.19
C ASP A 376 -10.82 15.91 5.95
N GLY A 377 -10.95 14.60 6.19
CA GLY A 377 -11.01 13.59 5.14
C GLY A 377 -9.73 13.48 4.30
N GLU A 378 -9.91 13.05 3.06
CA GLU A 378 -8.80 12.72 2.16
C GLU A 378 -8.00 13.96 1.74
N CYS A 379 -6.68 13.90 1.92
CA CYS A 379 -5.77 14.94 1.47
C CYS A 379 -5.49 14.81 -0.04
N ARG A 380 -5.48 15.93 -0.75
CA ARG A 380 -5.12 16.00 -2.17
C ARG A 380 -3.63 16.29 -2.40
N GLY A 381 -2.95 16.88 -1.41
CA GLY A 381 -1.54 17.24 -1.48
C GLY A 381 -0.57 16.12 -1.08
N CYS A 382 -1.03 15.11 -0.34
CA CYS A 382 -0.18 14.02 0.14
C CYS A 382 -0.98 12.73 0.42
N PRO A 383 -0.30 11.57 0.58
CA PRO A 383 -0.94 10.29 0.86
C PRO A 383 -1.36 10.17 2.34
N ALA A 384 -2.26 11.05 2.78
CA ALA A 384 -2.81 11.05 4.13
C ALA A 384 -4.32 11.34 4.11
N GLU A 385 -5.03 10.90 5.15
CA GLU A 385 -6.43 11.23 5.39
C GLU A 385 -6.60 11.66 6.85
N THR A 386 -7.15 12.85 7.07
CA THR A 386 -7.43 13.35 8.42
C THR A 386 -8.77 12.81 8.89
N LEU A 387 -8.77 11.94 9.90
CA LEU A 387 -9.97 11.34 10.45
C LEU A 387 -10.66 12.25 11.46
N ALA A 388 -9.88 12.99 12.25
CA ALA A 388 -10.36 13.98 13.21
C ALA A 388 -9.23 14.93 13.63
N VAL A 389 -9.63 16.12 14.08
CA VAL A 389 -8.79 17.11 14.75
C VAL A 389 -9.50 17.56 16.03
N GLY A 390 -8.79 17.65 17.15
CA GLY A 390 -9.39 18.06 18.42
C GLY A 390 -8.54 17.72 19.63
N ASP A 391 -9.18 17.54 20.79
CA ASP A 391 -8.51 16.99 21.96
C ASP A 391 -8.22 15.50 21.79
N ILE A 392 -7.44 14.94 22.73
CA ILE A 392 -7.05 13.52 22.73
C ILE A 392 -8.26 12.58 22.72
N THR A 393 -9.36 12.94 23.37
CA THR A 393 -10.57 12.10 23.46
C THR A 393 -11.24 12.00 22.10
N ALA A 394 -11.42 13.13 21.41
CA ALA A 394 -12.04 13.19 20.09
C ALA A 394 -11.25 12.38 19.05
N VAL A 395 -9.92 12.52 19.05
CA VAL A 395 -9.07 11.78 18.09
C VAL A 395 -8.98 10.30 18.39
N LEU A 396 -8.98 9.89 19.68
CA LEU A 396 -9.03 8.48 20.07
C LEU A 396 -10.36 7.84 19.66
N GLN A 397 -11.48 8.53 19.84
CA GLN A 397 -12.77 8.03 19.36
C GLN A 397 -12.79 7.84 17.83
N ALA A 398 -12.21 8.79 17.08
CA ALA A 398 -12.10 8.68 15.63
C ALA A 398 -11.18 7.51 15.21
N ALA A 399 -10.04 7.36 15.88
CA ALA A 399 -9.12 6.25 15.66
C ALA A 399 -9.77 4.89 15.95
N GLY A 400 -10.55 4.78 17.04
CA GLY A 400 -11.30 3.57 17.39
C GLY A 400 -12.38 3.22 16.36
N ARG A 401 -13.14 4.22 15.86
CA ARG A 401 -14.09 4.02 14.75
C ARG A 401 -13.41 3.55 13.47
N ALA A 402 -12.15 3.94 13.25
CA ALA A 402 -11.33 3.49 12.14
C ALA A 402 -10.65 2.13 12.38
N GLY A 403 -10.93 1.45 13.50
CA GLY A 403 -10.41 0.11 13.81
C GLY A 403 -9.05 0.07 14.50
N ALA A 404 -8.50 1.23 14.92
CA ALA A 404 -7.23 1.28 15.61
C ALA A 404 -7.37 0.85 17.09
N ALA A 405 -6.32 0.25 17.65
CA ALA A 405 -6.25 -0.03 19.08
C ALA A 405 -6.09 1.28 19.87
N VAL A 406 -7.03 1.54 20.77
CA VAL A 406 -7.08 2.78 21.59
C VAL A 406 -6.99 2.51 23.09
N ALA A 407 -6.93 1.23 23.50
CA ALA A 407 -6.66 0.87 24.88
C ALA A 407 -5.27 1.37 25.26
N ALA A 408 -5.15 2.05 26.39
CA ALA A 408 -3.90 2.63 26.86
C ALA A 408 -2.82 1.55 27.00
N VAL A 409 -1.65 1.82 26.42
CA VAL A 409 -0.44 1.00 26.57
C VAL A 409 0.66 1.91 27.08
N GLU A 410 1.17 1.61 28.27
CA GLU A 410 2.34 2.29 28.81
C GLU A 410 3.61 1.68 28.23
N VAL A 411 4.45 2.54 27.66
CA VAL A 411 5.77 2.18 27.15
C VAL A 411 6.81 3.13 27.74
N PRO A 412 8.02 2.62 28.04
CA PRO A 412 9.07 3.47 28.61
C PRO A 412 9.52 4.52 27.59
N ASP A 413 10.08 5.63 28.08
CA ASP A 413 10.68 6.67 27.22
C ASP A 413 12.07 6.21 26.75
N VAL A 414 12.07 5.31 25.77
CA VAL A 414 13.29 4.67 25.26
C VAL A 414 13.35 4.86 23.77
N ARG A 415 14.48 5.33 23.29
CA ARG A 415 14.74 5.55 21.86
C ARG A 415 16.21 5.33 21.56
N THR A 416 16.49 5.00 20.32
CA THR A 416 17.88 4.93 19.85
C THR A 416 18.47 6.35 19.76
N PRO A 417 19.81 6.48 19.78
CA PRO A 417 20.47 7.78 19.61
C PRO A 417 20.12 8.48 18.28
N PHE A 418 19.73 7.73 17.24
CA PHE A 418 19.41 8.29 15.92
C PHE A 418 17.99 8.80 15.80
N ALA A 419 17.09 8.48 16.74
CA ALA A 419 15.71 8.97 16.75
C ALA A 419 15.62 10.52 16.78
N GLU A 420 16.63 11.19 17.34
CA GLU A 420 16.70 12.66 17.39
C GLU A 420 16.77 13.35 16.02
N ARG A 421 17.08 12.61 14.94
CA ARG A 421 17.11 13.17 13.58
C ARG A 421 15.78 13.79 13.15
N TYR A 422 14.67 13.31 13.70
CA TYR A 422 13.34 13.82 13.34
C TYR A 422 12.82 14.93 14.27
N THR A 423 13.41 15.08 15.46
CA THR A 423 13.03 16.10 16.45
C THR A 423 13.80 17.40 16.29
N ARG A 424 14.96 17.40 15.61
CA ARG A 424 15.69 18.64 15.29
C ARG A 424 15.07 19.31 14.06
N ARG A 425 14.30 20.38 14.28
CA ARG A 425 13.98 21.39 13.26
C ARG A 425 14.32 22.77 13.79
#